data_AF-A0A2Z5WUA4-F1
#
_entry.id   AF-A0A2Z5WUA4-F1
#
_cell.length_a   1.000
_cell.length_b   1.000
_cell.length_c   1.000
_cell.angle_alpha   90.00
_cell.angle_beta   90.00
_cell.angle_gamma   90.00
#
_symmetry.space_group_name_H-M   'P 1'
#
loop_
_entity.id
_entity.type
_entity.pdbx_description
1 polymer ?
#
loop_
_entity_poly.entity_id
_entity_poly.type
_entity_poly.pdbx_seq_one_letter_code
_entity_poly.pdbx_strand_id
1 'polypeptide(L)' 'MFRRGDFLLCFIQKSMIKDQILEAIKQMPNSDRLEVIEFALKLLRQDIDKLEKLSLREAAEIMRPFYAENSSLTEFVDKS' A
#
# COMPACT_ATOMS: atom_id res chain seq x y z
N MET A 1 11.67 29.22 0.23
CA MET A 1 12.26 28.44 1.34
C MET A 1 11.09 27.96 2.21
N PHE A 2 10.62 26.72 2.06
CA PHE A 2 9.48 26.17 2.81
C PHE A 2 9.92 25.78 4.21
N ARG A 3 9.21 26.25 5.26
CA ARG A 3 9.56 25.95 6.66
C ARG A 3 8.99 24.59 7.05
N ARG A 4 9.59 23.91 8.04
CA ARG A 4 9.13 22.60 8.55
C ARG A 4 7.65 22.61 9.00
N GLY A 5 7.13 23.76 9.44
CA GLY A 5 5.72 23.94 9.81
C GLY A 5 4.75 23.82 8.62
N ASP A 6 5.18 24.21 7.42
CA ASP A 6 4.36 24.14 6.20
C ASP A 6 4.14 22.68 5.76
N PHE A 7 5.10 21.79 6.04
CA PHE A 7 4.98 20.35 5.77
C PHE A 7 3.97 19.66 6.71
N LEU A 8 3.99 19.99 7.99
CA LEU A 8 3.07 19.44 8.99
C LEU A 8 1.63 19.86 8.70
N LEU A 9 1.40 21.13 8.33
CA LEU A 9 0.09 21.64 7.97
C LEU A 9 -0.46 20.92 6.73
N CYS A 10 0.37 20.73 5.70
CA CYS A 10 -0.01 20.02 4.49
C CYS A 10 -0.30 18.52 4.74
N PHE A 11 0.44 17.88 5.67
CA PHE A 11 0.19 16.50 6.07
C PHE A 11 -1.13 16.34 6.82
N ILE A 12 -1.40 17.21 7.79
CA ILE A 12 -2.66 17.23 8.55
C ILE A 12 -3.84 17.52 7.62
N GLN A 13 -3.67 18.43 6.66
CA GLN A 13 -4.69 18.73 5.67
C GLN A 13 -4.95 17.52 4.75
N LYS A 14 -3.91 16.78 4.34
CA LYS A 14 -4.06 15.53 3.59
C LYS A 14 -4.76 14.43 4.39
N SER A 15 -4.49 14.27 5.69
CA SER A 15 -5.18 13.26 6.50
C SER A 15 -6.65 13.62 6.69
N MET A 16 -6.95 14.89 6.98
CA MET A 16 -8.32 15.37 7.18
C MET A 16 -9.19 15.19 5.92
N ILE A 17 -8.60 15.39 4.73
CA ILE A 17 -9.29 15.14 3.45
C ILE A 17 -9.61 13.65 3.26
N LYS A 18 -8.72 12.74 3.65
CA LYS A 18 -8.96 11.29 3.52
C LYS A 18 -10.12 10.82 4.39
N ASP A 19 -10.22 11.33 5.60
CA ASP A 19 -11.30 10.98 6.53
C ASP A 19 -12.66 11.48 6.00
N GLN A 20 -12.69 12.70 5.46
CA GLN A 20 -13.89 13.25 4.83
C GLN A 20 -14.33 12.44 3.59
N ILE A 21 -13.38 12.02 2.75
CA ILE A 21 -13.65 11.16 1.60
C ILE A 21 -14.22 9.81 2.07
N LEU A 22 -13.64 9.22 3.12
CA LEU A 22 -14.10 7.95 3.65
C LEU A 22 -15.53 8.06 4.21
N GLU A 23 -15.84 9.13 4.95
CA GLU A 23 -17.19 9.37 5.44
C GLU A 23 -18.19 9.58 4.30
N ALA A 24 -17.81 10.32 3.25
CA ALA A 24 -18.67 10.47 2.07
C ALA A 24 -18.98 9.11 1.41
N ILE A 25 -17.98 8.24 1.25
CA ILE A 25 -18.15 6.88 0.69
C ILE A 25 -19.07 6.02 1.57
N LYS A 26 -18.99 6.15 2.89
CA LYS A 26 -19.86 5.41 3.82
C LYS A 26 -21.33 5.81 3.70
N GLN A 27 -21.62 7.09 3.42
CA GLN A 27 -22.98 7.59 3.23
C GLN A 27 -23.59 7.23 1.86
N MET A 28 -22.79 6.68 0.93
CA MET A 28 -23.29 6.26 -0.38
C MET A 28 -24.18 5.00 -0.29
N PRO A 29 -25.20 4.88 -1.15
CA PRO A 29 -25.94 3.63 -1.30
C PRO A 29 -25.02 2.50 -1.77
N ASN A 30 -25.37 1.26 -1.43
CA ASN A 30 -24.49 0.10 -1.63
C ASN A 30 -24.07 -0.09 -3.11
N SER A 31 -24.95 0.20 -4.08
CA SER A 31 -24.63 0.13 -5.51
C SER A 31 -23.49 1.06 -5.88
N ASP A 32 -23.65 2.34 -5.57
CA ASP A 32 -22.74 3.41 -5.97
C ASP A 32 -21.41 3.27 -5.20
N ARG A 33 -21.48 2.83 -3.94
CA ARG A 33 -20.30 2.53 -3.14
C ARG A 33 -19.44 1.43 -3.76
N LEU A 34 -20.06 0.38 -4.29
CA LEU A 34 -19.34 -0.71 -4.96
C LEU A 34 -18.67 -0.21 -6.25
N GLU A 35 -19.38 0.60 -7.05
CA GLU A 35 -18.81 1.19 -8.28
C GLU A 35 -17.58 2.06 -7.99
N VAL A 36 -17.66 2.89 -6.94
CA VAL A 36 -16.54 3.74 -6.51
C VAL A 36 -15.35 2.90 -6.04
N ILE A 37 -15.60 1.83 -5.28
CA ILE A 37 -14.55 0.91 -4.84
C ILE A 37 -13.90 0.21 -6.04
N GLU A 38 -14.69 -0.32 -6.97
CA GLU A 38 -14.17 -0.97 -8.17
C GLU A 38 -13.34 -0.03 -9.04
N PHE A 39 -13.79 1.21 -9.20
CA PHE A 39 -13.06 2.23 -9.93
C PHE A 39 -11.72 2.56 -9.24
N ALA A 40 -11.73 2.77 -7.92
CA ALA A 40 -10.52 3.02 -7.15
C ALA A 40 -9.53 1.84 -7.23
N LEU A 41 -10.04 0.60 -7.16
CA LEU A 41 -9.22 -0.61 -7.30
C LEU A 41 -8.57 -0.72 -8.68
N LYS A 42 -9.27 -0.33 -9.75
CA LYS A 42 -8.69 -0.28 -11.11
C LYS A 42 -7.53 0.70 -11.19
N LEU A 43 -7.67 1.89 -10.60
CA LEU A 43 -6.60 2.89 -10.55
C LEU A 43 -5.39 2.38 -9.77
N LEU A 44 -5.61 1.78 -8.60
CA LEU A 44 -4.54 1.22 -7.78
C LEU A 44 -3.76 0.15 -8.55
N ARG A 45 -4.44 -0.73 -9.30
CA ARG A 45 -3.77 -1.75 -10.12
C ARG A 45 -2.94 -1.13 -11.25
N GLN A 46 -3.43 -0.10 -11.91
CA GLN A 46 -2.68 0.62 -12.95
C GLN A 46 -1.41 1.29 -12.38
N ASP A 47 -1.47 1.77 -11.15
CA ASP A 47 -0.29 2.35 -10.48
C ASP A 47 0.64 1.26 -9.92
N ILE A 48 0.12 0.10 -9.51
CA ILE A 48 0.93 -1.07 -9.14
C ILE A 48 1.66 -1.64 -10.36
N ASP A 49 1.05 -1.62 -11.55
CA ASP A 49 1.72 -2.00 -12.79
C ASP A 49 2.87 -1.05 -13.18
N LYS A 50 2.90 0.17 -12.61
CA LYS A 50 4.04 1.12 -12.71
C LYS A 50 5.06 0.95 -11.58
N LEU A 51 4.76 0.17 -10.54
CA LEU A 51 5.76 -0.22 -9.56
C LEU A 51 6.82 -1.00 -10.33
N GLU A 52 8.09 -0.56 -10.27
CA GLU A 52 9.18 -1.17 -11.03
C GLU A 52 9.09 -2.69 -10.92
N LYS A 53 8.71 -3.34 -12.03
CA LYS A 53 8.65 -4.79 -12.10
C LYS A 53 10.09 -5.26 -11.99
N LEU A 54 10.47 -5.64 -10.78
CA LEU A 54 11.76 -6.26 -10.52
C LEU A 54 11.91 -7.43 -11.48
N SER A 55 13.02 -7.48 -12.19
CA SER A 55 13.39 -8.65 -12.94
C SER A 55 13.47 -9.86 -11.99
N LEU A 56 13.29 -11.07 -12.53
CA LEU A 56 13.42 -12.30 -11.74
C LEU A 56 14.75 -12.37 -10.99
N ARG A 57 15.81 -11.78 -11.55
CA ARG A 57 17.12 -11.68 -10.92
C ARG A 57 17.13 -10.73 -9.73
N GLU A 58 16.56 -9.54 -9.87
CA GLU A 58 16.49 -8.56 -8.77
C GLU A 58 15.62 -9.06 -7.63
N ALA A 59 14.49 -9.70 -7.95
CA ALA A 59 13.64 -10.37 -6.97
C ALA A 59 14.41 -11.49 -6.23
N ALA A 60 15.15 -12.32 -6.96
CA ALA A 60 15.97 -13.39 -6.37
C ALA A 60 17.06 -12.84 -5.44
N GLU A 61 17.74 -11.75 -5.81
CA GLU A 61 18.75 -11.12 -4.95
C GLU A 61 18.14 -10.52 -3.67
N ILE A 62 16.96 -9.90 -3.76
CA ILE A 62 16.25 -9.37 -2.58
C ILE A 62 15.80 -10.51 -1.67
N MET A 63 15.36 -11.63 -2.24
CA MET A 63 14.88 -12.78 -1.48
C MET A 63 16.00 -13.64 -0.88
N ARG A 64 17.22 -13.58 -1.45
CA ARG A 64 18.39 -14.39 -1.07
C ARG A 64 18.72 -14.40 0.43
N PRO A 65 18.68 -13.27 1.18
CA PRO A 65 19.00 -13.26 2.62
C PRO A 65 17.98 -14.02 3.47
N PHE A 66 16.74 -14.17 2.99
CA PHE A 66 15.67 -14.88 3.68
C PHE A 66 15.80 -16.41 3.59
N TYR A 67 16.65 -16.91 2.70
CA TYR A 67 16.96 -18.34 2.54
C TYR A 67 18.35 -18.72 3.06
N ALA A 68 19.07 -17.80 3.70
CA ALA A 68 20.35 -18.12 4.33
C ALA A 68 20.16 -19.16 5.45
N GLU A 69 21.15 -20.02 5.69
CA GLU A 69 21.10 -21.12 6.67
C GLU A 69 20.79 -20.65 8.10
N ASN A 70 21.07 -19.39 8.42
CA ASN A 70 20.79 -18.73 9.70
C ASN A 70 19.59 -17.78 9.66
N SER A 71 18.78 -17.83 8.60
CA SER A 71 17.60 -16.98 8.45
C SER A 71 16.43 -17.53 9.27
N SER A 72 15.68 -16.64 9.91
CA SER A 72 14.51 -16.98 10.73
C SER A 72 13.38 -17.70 9.97
N LEU A 73 13.45 -17.79 8.64
CA LEU A 73 12.41 -18.37 7.77
C LEU A 73 12.64 -19.85 7.44
N THR A 74 13.81 -20.43 7.74
CA THR A 74 14.10 -21.84 7.44
C THR A 74 13.64 -22.80 8.53
N GLU A 75 13.16 -22.30 9.67
CA GLU A 75 12.67 -23.14 10.76
C GLU A 75 11.23 -23.60 10.48
N PHE A 76 11.08 -24.73 9.79
CA PHE A 76 9.82 -25.47 9.73
C PHE A 76 9.56 -26.08 11.12
N VAL A 77 9.03 -25.28 12.05
CA VAL A 77 8.61 -25.79 13.36
C VAL A 77 7.25 -26.46 13.21
N ASP A 78 7.26 -27.75 12.87
CA ASP A 78 6.09 -28.61 13.03
C ASP A 78 5.93 -28.91 14.53
N LYS A 79 5.14 -28.07 15.22
CA LYS A 79 4.80 -28.29 16.63
C LYS A 79 3.78 -29.41 16.70
N SER A 80 4.27 -30.63 16.89
CA SER A 80 3.47 -31.79 17.29
C SER A 80 3.09 -31.74 18.77
#